data_AF-A0A5K1HLE7-F1
#
_entry.id   AF-A0A5K1HLE7-F1
#
_cell.length_a   1.000
_cell.length_b   1.000
_cell.length_c   1.000
_cell.angle_alpha   90.00
_cell.angle_beta   90.00
_cell.angle_gamma   90.00
#
_symmetry.space_group_name_H-M   'P 1'
#
loop_
_entity.id
_entity.type
_entity.pdbx_description
1 polymer ?
#
loop_
_entity_poly.entity_id
_entity_poly.type
_entity_poly.pdbx_seq_one_letter_code
_entity_poly.pdbx_strand_id
1 'polypeptide(L)'
;MVKLFQGSTLTSDPLGFSKAYDCPTTANNTSVNENLGQIRYVFTDKTGTLTKNNMIFRYFVCNGMLYGDQEDAGEVRNTPQEMRGSVRMYDGRLRSMKNN
;
A
#
# COMPACT_ATOMS: atom_id res chain seq x y z
N MET A 1 34.26 -17.26 3.14
CA MET A 1 33.82 -17.37 4.55
C MET A 1 33.16 -16.09 5.07
N VAL A 2 33.75 -14.89 4.91
CA VAL A 2 33.16 -13.62 5.41
C VAL A 2 31.74 -13.35 4.91
N LYS A 3 31.49 -13.54 3.60
CA LYS A 3 30.16 -13.31 3.00
C LYS A 3 29.06 -14.23 3.56
N LEU A 4 29.42 -15.47 3.91
CA LEU A 4 28.50 -16.42 4.55
C LEU A 4 28.14 -15.96 5.96
N PHE A 5 29.13 -15.49 6.72
CA PHE A 5 28.90 -14.96 8.07
C PHE A 5 28.00 -13.73 8.03
N GLN A 6 28.28 -12.78 7.12
CA GLN A 6 27.43 -11.60 6.92
C GLN A 6 25.99 -11.96 6.56
N GLY A 7 25.78 -12.95 5.69
CA GLY A 7 24.44 -13.44 5.34
C GLY A 7 23.71 -14.11 6.51
N SER A 8 24.45 -14.85 7.34
CA SER A 8 23.91 -15.41 8.58
C SER A 8 23.45 -14.33 9.54
N THR A 9 24.27 -13.27 9.73
CA THR A 9 23.90 -12.14 10.59
C THR A 9 22.67 -11.41 10.07
N LEU A 10 22.53 -11.22 8.75
CA LEU A 10 21.34 -10.59 8.15
C LEU A 10 20.06 -11.39 8.41
N THR A 11 20.14 -12.72 8.34
CA THR A 11 18.98 -13.61 8.57
C THR A 11 18.59 -13.69 10.04
N SER A 12 19.56 -13.50 10.96
CA SER A 12 19.33 -13.48 12.40
C SER A 12 18.92 -12.11 12.96
N ASP A 13 18.74 -11.09 12.11
CA ASP A 13 18.36 -9.74 12.54
C ASP A 13 16.88 -9.69 13.00
N PRO A 14 16.61 -9.33 14.28
CA PRO A 14 15.25 -9.18 14.78
C PRO A 14 14.42 -8.11 14.06
N LEU A 15 15.06 -7.06 13.52
CA LEU A 15 14.37 -5.99 12.80
C LEU A 15 13.87 -6.44 11.43
N GLY A 16 14.47 -7.50 10.87
CA GLY A 16 14.06 -8.09 9.60
C GLY A 16 12.81 -8.97 9.69
N PHE A 17 12.14 -9.06 10.85
CA PHE A 17 10.98 -9.93 11.04
C PHE A 17 9.66 -9.26 10.62
N SER A 18 8.92 -9.89 9.71
CA SER A 18 7.61 -9.41 9.28
C SER A 18 6.48 -10.02 10.10
N LYS A 19 5.83 -9.20 10.93
CA LYS A 19 4.64 -9.62 11.71
C LYS A 19 3.44 -9.97 10.82
N ALA A 20 3.33 -9.35 9.64
CA ALA A 20 2.18 -9.57 8.75
C ALA A 20 2.20 -10.95 8.08
N TYR A 21 3.39 -11.50 7.85
CA TYR A 21 3.59 -12.78 7.16
C TYR A 21 4.26 -13.84 8.05
N ASP A 22 4.51 -13.53 9.33
CA ASP A 22 5.16 -14.38 10.33
C ASP A 22 6.47 -15.00 9.83
N CYS A 23 7.27 -14.19 9.12
CA CYS A 23 8.49 -14.67 8.46
C CYS A 23 9.68 -13.72 8.69
N PRO A 24 10.88 -14.25 8.97
CA PRO A 24 12.10 -13.46 9.01
C PRO A 24 12.60 -13.11 7.60
N THR A 25 13.45 -12.09 7.51
CA THR A 25 14.22 -11.80 6.30
C THR A 25 15.20 -12.94 6.03
N THR A 26 15.32 -13.37 4.76
CA THR A 26 16.17 -14.50 4.37
C THR A 26 17.14 -14.09 3.27
N ALA A 27 18.42 -14.46 3.43
CA ALA A 27 19.47 -14.19 2.46
C ALA A 27 19.70 -15.42 1.55
N ASN A 28 18.93 -15.53 0.46
CA ASN A 28 19.03 -16.68 -0.47
C ASN A 28 20.37 -16.74 -1.22
N ASN A 29 21.01 -15.60 -1.45
CA ASN A 29 22.31 -15.53 -2.10
C ASN A 29 23.23 -14.57 -1.33
N THR A 30 24.20 -15.13 -0.61
CA THR A 30 25.15 -14.36 0.22
C THR A 30 26.29 -13.73 -0.57
N SER A 31 26.46 -14.07 -1.86
CA SER A 31 27.53 -13.49 -2.68
C SER A 31 27.29 -12.02 -3.04
N VAL A 32 26.03 -11.57 -3.01
CA VAL A 32 25.58 -10.22 -3.42
C VAL A 32 25.34 -9.25 -2.27
N ASN A 33 25.60 -9.66 -1.02
CA ASN A 33 25.32 -8.83 0.16
C ASN A 33 25.99 -7.44 0.12
N GLU A 34 27.21 -7.37 -0.43
CA GLU A 34 27.97 -6.11 -0.55
C GLU A 34 27.37 -5.17 -1.61
N ASN A 35 26.74 -5.72 -2.65
CA ASN A 35 26.12 -4.93 -3.71
C ASN A 35 24.88 -4.17 -3.21
N LEU A 36 24.22 -4.66 -2.15
CA LEU A 36 23.10 -3.98 -1.52
C LEU A 36 23.48 -2.59 -0.99
N GLY A 37 24.74 -2.38 -0.58
CA GLY A 37 25.23 -1.06 -0.15
C GLY A 37 25.52 -0.09 -1.30
N GLN A 38 25.45 -0.55 -2.55
CA GLN A 38 25.83 0.21 -3.75
C GLN A 38 24.65 0.44 -4.70
N ILE A 39 23.44 -0.01 -4.36
CA ILE A 39 22.26 0.17 -5.21
C ILE A 39 21.92 1.67 -5.36
N ARG A 40 21.57 2.08 -6.57
CA ARG A 40 21.18 3.48 -6.89
C ARG A 40 19.72 3.63 -7.30
N TYR A 41 19.14 2.56 -7.83
CA TYR A 41 17.78 2.54 -8.34
C TYR A 41 17.07 1.32 -7.77
N VAL A 42 15.82 1.53 -7.33
CA VAL A 42 14.92 0.47 -6.90
C VAL A 42 13.75 0.43 -7.88
N PHE A 43 13.65 -0.66 -8.62
CA PHE A 43 12.48 -0.95 -9.44
C PHE A 43 11.47 -1.67 -8.56
N THR A 44 10.28 -1.07 -8.43
CA THR A 44 9.21 -1.62 -7.58
C THR A 44 8.01 -1.97 -8.44
N ASP A 45 7.33 -3.06 -8.08
CA ASP A 45 6.06 -3.42 -8.70
C ASP A 45 4.89 -2.71 -7.98
N LYS A 46 3.82 -2.41 -8.70
CA LYS A 46 2.64 -1.76 -8.11
C LYS A 46 1.87 -2.74 -7.23
N THR A 47 1.42 -3.84 -7.82
CA THR A 47 0.50 -4.76 -7.13
C THR A 47 1.29 -5.81 -6.36
N GLY A 48 0.97 -6.00 -5.08
CA GLY A 48 1.65 -6.98 -4.24
C GLY A 48 2.98 -6.49 -3.64
N THR A 49 3.51 -5.34 -4.07
CA THR A 49 4.63 -4.64 -3.40
C THR A 49 4.17 -3.31 -2.81
N LEU A 50 3.79 -2.33 -3.64
CA LEU A 50 3.32 -1.03 -3.14
C LEU A 50 1.91 -1.10 -2.54
N THR A 51 1.01 -1.85 -3.17
CA THR A 51 -0.38 -1.95 -2.75
C THR A 51 -0.76 -3.38 -2.38
N LYS A 52 -1.44 -3.53 -1.24
CA LYS A 52 -2.17 -4.76 -0.92
C LYS A 52 -3.34 -4.92 -1.89
N ASN A 53 -3.68 -6.15 -2.25
CA ASN A 53 -4.87 -6.45 -3.05
C ASN A 53 -6.15 -6.39 -2.20
N ASN A 54 -6.41 -5.24 -1.60
CA ASN A 54 -7.62 -4.97 -0.82
C ASN A 54 -8.10 -3.56 -1.19
N MET A 55 -9.26 -3.49 -1.84
CA MET A 55 -9.90 -2.23 -2.20
C MET A 55 -10.95 -1.90 -1.15
N ILE A 56 -10.69 -0.85 -0.39
CA ILE A 56 -11.59 -0.37 0.66
C ILE A 56 -12.32 0.85 0.12
N PHE A 57 -13.66 0.85 0.24
CA PHE A 57 -14.46 2.02 -0.04
C PHE A 57 -14.23 3.06 1.06
N ARG A 58 -13.73 4.23 0.67
CA ARG A 58 -13.34 5.28 1.60
C ARG A 58 -14.40 6.38 1.70
N TYR A 59 -14.70 7.00 0.58
CA TYR A 59 -15.70 8.04 0.48
C TYR A 59 -16.25 8.13 -0.95
N PHE A 60 -17.34 8.86 -1.09
CA PHE A 60 -17.87 9.28 -2.38
C PHE A 60 -18.51 10.66 -2.27
N VAL A 61 -18.66 11.34 -3.41
CA VAL A 61 -19.33 12.64 -3.48
C VAL A 61 -20.58 12.49 -4.33
N CYS A 62 -21.72 12.95 -3.80
CA CYS A 62 -23.00 12.98 -4.49
C CYS A 62 -23.66 14.36 -4.32
N ASN A 63 -24.09 14.99 -5.41
CA ASN A 63 -24.65 16.34 -5.44
C ASN A 63 -23.78 17.39 -4.71
N GLY A 64 -22.45 17.26 -4.79
CA GLY A 64 -21.52 18.15 -4.10
C GLY A 64 -21.38 17.91 -2.59
N MET A 65 -22.05 16.90 -2.04
CA MET A 65 -21.91 16.48 -0.65
C MET A 65 -20.96 15.28 -0.55
N LEU A 66 -19.99 15.36 0.35
CA LEU A 66 -19.05 14.28 0.67
C LEU A 66 -19.68 13.31 1.68
N TYR A 67 -19.59 12.01 1.40
CA TYR A 67 -20.05 10.92 2.26
C TYR A 67 -18.89 9.96 2.51
N GLY A 68 -18.55 9.74 3.78
CA GLY A 68 -17.36 8.99 4.22
C GLY A 68 -16.52 9.82 5.18
N ASP A 69 -15.42 9.26 5.68
CA ASP A 69 -14.52 9.98 6.59
C ASP A 69 -13.78 11.11 5.87
N GLN A 70 -13.82 12.31 6.45
CA GLN A 70 -13.17 13.50 5.87
C GLN A 70 -11.63 13.38 5.87
N GLU A 71 -11.06 12.64 6.83
CA GLU A 71 -9.63 12.36 6.88
C GLU A 71 -9.17 11.52 5.69
N ASP A 72 -10.01 10.59 5.24
CA ASP A 72 -9.76 9.73 4.09
C ASP A 72 -9.97 10.47 2.75
N ALA A 73 -10.64 11.61 2.76
CA ALA A 73 -10.91 12.42 1.57
C ALA A 73 -9.67 13.16 1.06
N GLY A 74 -8.62 13.31 1.88
CA GLY A 74 -7.46 14.15 1.58
C GLY A 74 -7.87 15.63 1.41
N GLU A 75 -6.94 16.50 0.98
CA GLU A 75 -7.32 17.83 0.50
C GLU A 75 -8.16 17.69 -0.79
N VAL A 76 -9.45 17.44 -0.64
CA VAL A 76 -10.41 17.63 -1.72
C VAL A 76 -10.44 19.13 -1.98
N ARG A 77 -9.55 19.59 -2.87
CA ARG A 77 -9.60 20.94 -3.41
C ARG A 77 -10.98 21.09 -4.02
N ASN A 78 -11.80 21.97 -3.44
CA ASN A 78 -13.18 22.24 -3.83
C ASN A 78 -13.33 22.85 -5.25
N THR A 79 -12.38 22.62 -6.15
CA THR A 79 -12.42 23.06 -7.54
C THR A 79 -13.24 22.07 -8.38
N PRO A 80 -14.35 22.51 -9.02
CA PRO A 80 -15.23 21.66 -9.81
C PRO A 80 -14.59 20.91 -10.98
N GLN A 81 -13.35 21.23 -11.36
CA GLN A 81 -12.72 20.81 -12.61
C GLN A 81 -11.83 19.55 -12.48
N GLU A 82 -11.44 19.14 -11.27
CA GLU A 82 -10.49 18.01 -11.07
C GLU A 82 -11.17 16.68 -10.65
N MET A 83 -12.49 16.64 -10.52
CA MET A 83 -13.27 15.38 -10.31
C MET A 83 -13.28 14.44 -11.54
N ARG A 84 -12.31 14.55 -12.46
CA ARG A 84 -12.19 13.65 -13.62
C ARG A 84 -11.69 12.24 -13.25
N GLY A 85 -11.21 12.04 -12.02
CA GLY A 85 -10.82 10.73 -11.48
C GLY A 85 -11.78 10.13 -10.45
N SER A 86 -12.86 10.83 -10.09
CA SER A 86 -13.83 10.28 -9.14
C SER A 86 -14.68 9.22 -9.84
N VAL A 87 -14.82 8.07 -9.18
CA VAL A 87 -15.72 7.01 -9.63
C VAL A 87 -17.13 7.61 -9.70
N ARG A 88 -17.60 7.89 -10.93
CA ARG A 88 -18.99 8.27 -11.17
C ARG A 88 -19.84 7.03 -10.95
N MET A 89 -20.37 6.88 -9.73
CA MET A 89 -21.48 6.00 -9.44
C MET A 89 -22.67 6.50 -10.28
N TYR A 90 -22.94 5.84 -11.41
CA TYR A 90 -24.19 6.07 -12.12
C TYR A 90 -25.33 5.58 -11.23
N ASP A 91 -26.31 6.46 -11.01
CA ASP A 91 -27.51 6.23 -10.21
C ASP A 91 -28.18 4.91 -10.57
N GLY A 92 -28.42 4.08 -9.56
CA GLY A 92 -28.93 2.74 -9.72
C GLY A 92 -29.20 2.03 -8.39
N ARG A 93 -30.01 2.66 -7.53
CA ARG A 93 -30.65 2.07 -6.33
C ARG A 93 -29.75 1.83 -5.10
N LEU A 94 -29.49 2.90 -4.34
CA LEU A 94 -29.33 2.83 -2.88
C LEU A 94 -30.63 3.31 -2.21
N ARG A 95 -31.71 2.56 -2.43
CA ARG A 95 -32.92 2.64 -1.58
C ARG A 95 -33.12 1.29 -0.94
N SER A 96 -32.58 1.13 0.26
CA SER A 96 -33.21 0.40 1.39
C SER A 96 -32.11 0.05 2.38
N MET A 97 -31.84 0.95 3.32
CA MET A 97 -31.33 0.61 4.66
C MET A 97 -31.45 1.85 5.54
N LYS A 98 -32.68 2.33 5.68
CA LYS A 98 -33.16 2.99 6.88
C LYS A 98 -34.56 2.43 7.10
N ASN A 99 -34.65 1.48 8.05
CA ASN A 99 -35.81 1.05 8.82
C ASN A 99 -35.60 -0.41 9.24
N ASN A 100 -34.89 -0.61 10.36
CA ASN A 100 -35.45 -1.21 11.57
C ASN A 100 -34.45 -1.00 12.72
#